data_AF-A0A7Y0SIJ3-F1
#
_entry.id   AF-A0A7Y0SIJ3-F1
#
_cell.length_a   1.000
_cell.length_b   1.000
_cell.length_c   1.000
_cell.angle_alpha   90.00
_cell.angle_beta   90.00
_cell.angle_gamma   90.00
#
_symmetry.space_group_name_H-M   'P 1'
#
loop_
_entity.id
_entity.type
_entity.pdbx_description
1 polymer ?
#
loop_
_entity_poly.entity_id
_entity_poly.type
_entity_poly.pdbx_seq_one_letter_code
_entity_poly.pdbx_strand_id
1 'polypeptide(L)'
;KLGINLAENIPLRVMVDDHRVKQVVTNLVSNAVKFTESGHVCVDVSYEELLEKERGVLTFKVEDTGIGIDQDKLTTIFEPF
;
A
#
# COMPACT_ATOMS: atom_id res chain seq x y z
N LYS A 1 -11.11 -11.45 2.68
CA LYS A 1 -11.67 -10.30 3.44
C LYS A 1 -10.72 -9.11 3.32
N LEU A 2 -11.21 -7.88 3.21
CA LEU A 2 -10.38 -6.67 3.15
C LEU A 2 -10.44 -5.93 4.49
N GLY A 3 -9.29 -5.68 5.09
CA GLY A 3 -9.12 -4.88 6.30
C GLY A 3 -8.35 -3.60 6.04
N ILE A 4 -8.61 -2.55 6.82
CA ILE A 4 -7.90 -1.28 6.76
C ILE A 4 -7.56 -0.84 8.19
N ASN A 5 -6.29 -0.55 8.44
CA ASN A 5 -5.82 0.02 9.69
C ASN A 5 -5.18 1.39 9.42
N LEU A 6 -5.52 2.36 10.25
CA LEU A 6 -5.01 3.73 10.17
C LEU A 6 -4.29 4.04 11.47
N ALA A 7 -3.06 4.51 11.39
CA ALA A 7 -2.35 5.02 12.56
C ALA A 7 -3.08 6.23 13.15
N GLU A 8 -3.09 6.34 14.48
CA GLU A 8 -3.83 7.39 15.20
C GLU A 8 -3.33 8.81 14.87
N ASN A 9 -2.05 8.93 14.50
CA ASN A 9 -1.39 10.19 14.19
C ASN A 9 -1.50 10.62 12.71
N ILE A 10 -2.34 9.96 11.91
CA ILE A 10 -2.51 10.34 10.51
C ILE A 10 -3.14 11.75 10.42
N PRO A 11 -2.54 12.67 9.64
CA PRO A 11 -3.11 13.98 9.44
C PRO A 11 -4.43 13.90 8.66
N LEU A 12 -5.40 14.72 9.05
CA LEU A 12 -6.72 14.76 8.41
C LEU A 12 -6.66 15.17 6.92
N ARG A 13 -5.62 15.91 6.54
CA ARG A 13 -5.40 16.40 5.18
C ARG A 13 -3.92 16.31 4.86
N VAL A 14 -3.63 15.91 3.62
CA VAL A 14 -2.28 15.89 3.06
C VAL A 14 -2.29 16.52 1.68
N MET A 15 -1.19 17.18 1.33
CA MET A 15 -0.97 17.69 -0.03
C MET A 15 -0.09 16.69 -0.77
N VAL A 16 -0.68 15.99 -1.74
CA VAL A 16 -0.04 14.95 -2.55
C VAL A 16 -0.62 14.98 -3.97
N ASP A 17 0.01 14.28 -4.91
CA ASP A 17 -0.62 13.93 -6.18
C ASP A 17 -1.64 12.81 -5.94
N ASP A 18 -2.92 13.17 -5.86
CA ASP A 18 -4.01 12.26 -5.54
C ASP A 18 -4.19 11.17 -6.60
N HIS A 19 -4.01 11.50 -7.88
CA HIS A 19 -4.11 10.56 -8.98
C HIS A 19 -3.01 9.49 -8.89
N ARG A 20 -1.76 9.89 -8.64
CA ARG A 20 -0.64 8.95 -8.51
C ARG A 20 -0.76 8.06 -7.28
N VAL A 21 -1.12 8.62 -6.13
CA VAL A 21 -1.35 7.83 -4.90
C VAL A 21 -2.45 6.82 -5.14
N LYS A 22 -3.59 7.24 -5.71
CA LYS A 22 -4.70 6.35 -6.02
C LYS A 22 -4.26 5.24 -6.96
N GLN A 23 -3.58 5.56 -8.06
CA GLN A 23 -3.10 4.58 -9.05
C GLN A 23 -2.23 3.50 -8.40
N VAL A 24 -1.22 3.90 -7.62
CA VAL A 24 -0.28 2.98 -6.96
C VAL A 24 -1.02 2.08 -5.98
N VAL A 25 -1.80 2.67 -5.06
CA VAL A 25 -2.52 1.90 -4.03
C VAL A 25 -3.53 0.95 -4.67
N THR A 26 -4.28 1.39 -5.68
CA THR A 26 -5.25 0.51 -6.36
C THR A 26 -4.57 -0.65 -7.08
N ASN A 27 -3.41 -0.44 -7.70
CA ASN A 27 -2.69 -1.53 -8.37
C ASN A 27 -2.25 -2.59 -7.36
N LEU A 28 -1.63 -2.17 -6.26
CA LEU A 28 -1.17 -3.09 -5.20
C LEU A 28 -2.34 -3.88 -4.60
N VAL A 29 -3.42 -3.19 -4.21
CA VAL A 29 -4.62 -3.84 -3.64
C VAL A 29 -5.31 -4.75 -4.65
N SER A 30 -5.40 -4.35 -5.93
CA SER A 30 -6.00 -5.20 -6.97
C SER A 30 -5.21 -6.48 -7.20
N ASN A 31 -3.88 -6.41 -7.16
CA ASN A 31 -3.02 -7.58 -7.28
C ASN A 31 -3.22 -8.51 -6.07
N ALA A 32 -3.14 -7.97 -4.85
CA ALA A 32 -3.40 -8.71 -3.62
C ALA A 32 -4.76 -9.45 -3.65
N VAL A 33 -5.84 -8.75 -4.03
CA VAL A 33 -7.18 -9.34 -4.15
C VAL A 33 -7.24 -10.39 -5.25
N LYS A 34 -6.64 -10.12 -6.42
CA LYS A 34 -6.62 -11.04 -7.57
C LYS A 34 -5.93 -12.37 -7.23
N PHE A 35 -4.86 -12.33 -6.44
CA PHE A 35 -4.03 -13.50 -6.14
C PHE A 35 -4.32 -14.14 -4.76
N THR A 36 -5.36 -13.67 -4.05
CA THR A 36 -5.82 -14.23 -2.78
C THR A 36 -7.23 -14.80 -2.92
N GLU A 37 -7.35 -16.07 -3.32
CA GLU A 37 -8.65 -16.76 -3.45
C GLU A 37 -9.36 -16.95 -2.11
N SER A 38 -8.60 -17.23 -1.05
CA SER A 38 -9.11 -17.39 0.31
C SER A 38 -8.15 -16.77 1.32
N GLY A 39 -8.69 -16.29 2.44
CA GLY A 39 -7.93 -15.55 3.44
C GLY A 39 -8.23 -14.05 3.44
N HIS A 40 -7.19 -13.22 3.58
CA HIS A 40 -7.39 -11.78 3.76
C HIS A 40 -6.32 -10.91 3.08
N VAL A 41 -6.71 -9.66 2.87
CA VAL A 41 -5.86 -8.56 2.45
C VAL A 41 -6.01 -7.46 3.49
N CYS A 42 -4.91 -6.91 3.97
CA CYS A 42 -4.87 -5.81 4.93
C CYS A 42 -4.13 -4.62 4.31
N VAL A 43 -4.69 -3.42 4.49
CA VAL A 43 -4.02 -2.17 4.15
C VAL A 43 -3.74 -1.41 5.43
N ASP A 44 -2.46 -1.30 5.78
CA ASP A 44 -1.99 -0.51 6.91
C ASP A 44 -1.45 0.82 6.40
N VAL A 45 -1.95 1.91 6.96
CA VAL A 45 -1.47 3.26 6.68
C VAL A 45 -0.83 3.82 7.94
N SER A 46 0.41 4.27 7.81
CA SER A 46 1.12 4.97 8.89
C SER A 46 1.66 6.31 8.41
N TYR A 47 1.93 7.20 9.37
CA TYR A 47 2.45 8.52 9.12
C TYR A 47 3.64 8.79 10.05
N GLU A 48 4.75 9.23 9.46
CA GLU A 48 5.94 9.67 10.19
C GLU A 48 6.17 11.16 9.90
N GLU A 49 6.11 11.99 10.94
CA GLU A 49 6.44 13.41 10.82
C GLU A 49 7.94 13.59 10.57
N LEU A 50 8.27 14.47 9.63
CA LEU A 50 9.66 14.87 9.37
C LEU A 50 10.02 16.08 10.24
N LEU A 51 11.32 16.34 10.38
CA LEU A 51 11.83 17.50 11.13
C LEU A 51 11.36 18.84 10.55
N GLU A 52 11.04 18.87 9.25
CA GLU A 52 10.43 20.04 8.59
C GLU A 52 8.95 20.12 8.97
N LYS A 53 8.51 21.31 9.42
CA LYS A 53 7.11 21.53 9.79
C LYS A 53 6.17 21.17 8.63
N GLU A 54 5.06 20.53 8.99
CA GLU A 54 3.96 20.18 8.08
C GLU A 54 4.36 19.22 6.95
N ARG A 55 5.46 18.48 7.14
CA ARG A 55 5.89 17.42 6.23
C ARG A 55 6.00 16.09 6.96
N GLY A 56 5.76 15.04 6.21
CA GLY A 56 5.83 13.68 6.72
C GLY A 56 5.83 12.66 5.61
N VAL A 57 6.08 11.41 5.98
CA VAL A 57 6.04 10.26 5.10
C VAL A 57 4.77 9.48 5.41
N LEU A 58 3.87 9.37 4.43
CA LEU A 58 2.76 8.41 4.46
C LEU A 58 3.24 7.08 3.91
N THR A 59 3.19 6.03 4.73
CA THR A 59 3.52 4.67 4.31
C THR A 59 2.23 3.87 4.14
N PHE A 60 2.06 3.30 2.95
CA PHE A 60 0.98 2.35 2.65
C PHE A 60 1.60 0.95 2.57
N LYS A 61 1.17 0.05 3.45
CA LYS A 61 1.54 -1.37 3.41
C LYS A 61 0.31 -2.17 2.99
N VAL A 62 0.45 -2.94 1.91
CA VAL A 62 -0.56 -3.92 1.49
C VAL A 62 0.01 -5.31 1.81
N GLU A 63 -0.71 -6.06 2.64
CA GLU A 63 -0.37 -7.43 3.01
C GLU A 63 -1.49 -8.35 2.55
N ASP A 64 -1.15 -9.51 2.00
CA ASP A 64 -2.11 -10.53 1.60
C ASP A 64 -1.63 -11.93 1.99
N THR A 65 -2.59 -12.87 2.04
CA THR A 65 -2.34 -14.29 2.30
C THR A 65 -2.48 -15.14 1.04
N GLY A 66 -2.22 -14.55 -0.13
CA GLY A 66 -2.38 -15.19 -1.41
C GLY A 66 -1.27 -16.20 -1.72
N ILE A 67 -1.18 -16.58 -2.99
CA ILE A 67 -0.22 -17.58 -3.47
C ILE A 67 1.25 -17.14 -3.37
N GLY A 68 1.50 -15.86 -3.07
CA GLY A 68 2.83 -15.27 -3.04
C GLY A 68 3.41 -15.02 -4.43
N ILE A 69 4.70 -14.66 -4.46
CA ILE A 69 5.46 -14.41 -5.68
C ILE A 69 6.72 -15.26 -5.60
N ASP A 70 7.01 -16.01 -6.68
CA ASP A 70 8.25 -16.77 -6.77
C ASP A 70 9.48 -15.85 -6.68
N GLN A 71 10.52 -16.31 -5.98
CA GLN A 71 11.68 -15.48 -5.64
C GLN A 71 12.44 -14.93 -6.87
N ASP A 72 12.45 -15.69 -7.96
CA ASP A 72 13.05 -15.32 -9.24
C ASP A 72 12.24 -14.24 -9.99
N LYS A 73 10.95 -14.10 -9.71
CA LYS A 73 10.09 -13.07 -10.30
C LYS A 73 10.15 -11.74 -9.53
N LEU A 74 10.54 -11.75 -8.26
CA LEU A 74 10.61 -10.54 -7.43
C LEU A 74 11.50 -9.44 -8.02
N THR A 75 12.51 -9.80 -8.82
CA THR A 75 13.39 -8.83 -9.48
C THR A 75 12.77 -8.18 -10.70
N THR A 76 11.77 -8.79 -11.33
CA THR A 76 11.16 -8.34 -12.60
C THR A 76 9.72 -7.87 -12.45
N ILE A 77 9.06 -8.07 -11.30
CA ILE A 77 7.66 -7.68 -11.09
C ILE A 77 7.36 -6.18 -11.27
N PHE A 78 8.39 -5.33 -11.27
CA PHE A 78 8.27 -3.89 -11.49
C PHE A 78 8.72 -3.44 -12.88
N GLU A 79 9.14 -4.36 -13.75
CA GLU A 79 9.43 -4.03 -15.14
C GLU A 79 8.13 -3.67 -15.89
N PRO A 80 8.18 -2.74 -16.86
CA PRO A 80 7.03 -2.43 -17.70
C PRO A 80 6.50 -3.68 -18.41
N PHE A 81 5.17 -3.85 -18.42
CA PHE A 81 4.48 -4.89 -19.18
C PHE A 81 4.49 -4.61 -20.69
#